data_AF-A0A9E3FS51-F1
#
_entry.id   AF-A0A9E3FS51-F1
#
_cell.length_a   1.000
_cell.length_b   1.000
_cell.length_c   1.000
_cell.angle_alpha   90.00
_cell.angle_beta   90.00
_cell.angle_gamma   90.00
#
_symmetry.space_group_name_H-M   'P 1'
#
loop_
_entity.id
_entity.type
_entity.pdbx_description
1 polymer ?
#
loop_
_entity_poly.entity_id
_entity_poly.type
_entity_poly.pdbx_seq_one_letter_code
_entity_poly.pdbx_strand_id
1 'polypeptide(L)'
;MRRLVLLIGCAIVLATSSAVQAAGGDPIYVDQGPRWTASARADFYTRDQGSRLISLAWMQALRKDGQPFLSDSMSRYGFLPNPESAAGLPVGFHASGPRGFQTVGVTCSACHTRQLEVDGKMYRVDGGPSLTDFQTFLSDLDKAVAEATASKASFAAFAAAVLNSPTPAAADVTALRNKVDAWHRRYHAWMVGTLPTPGWGLGRLDAVGIIFNRLSGLDVGPPPDLLIPENMKPGDAPVRYPFLWNSPVQDLTDWGGFVMNGNDVFALSRNTGQALAFADFEPARVGPLFNYLNNNSINFDGLNRLEELIRQIGPPKWQWPINQALRADGERIFQRECAQCHGIKEGAFRSLFDKTWATPVQNVGTDTRQFDELGRKVKTGVLAGASIPGIARKLQEEDFGVHMMFTAVAGSIGQHILIGEHGSDLGGLPSEPMAPLSGSGASGAPASQPQVLPGLQDLAKAMKTPDNQIAAAQPDSLTIESGTLLVRTLHRGAYEARVLQGIWAAAPYLHNGSVPTLAELLKPSAQRTSKFSLGAKYDIENIGLAATQDGPDARPVTDCNDLNSGNSKCGHEFGTSLSDGDKKALLEYLKTL
;
A
#
# COMPACT_ATOMS: atom_id res chain seq x y z
N MET A 1 -13.02 -70.23 -26.10
CA MET A 1 -13.08 -68.95 -26.85
C MET A 1 -14.23 -68.11 -26.32
N ARG A 2 -14.08 -66.78 -26.32
CA ARG A 2 -14.95 -65.69 -25.79
C ARG A 2 -14.55 -65.23 -24.38
N ARG A 3 -13.49 -64.41 -24.27
CA ARG A 3 -13.39 -62.94 -24.45
C ARG A 3 -13.73 -62.19 -23.15
N LEU A 4 -12.65 -61.93 -22.40
CA LEU A 4 -12.52 -61.01 -21.28
C LEU A 4 -12.59 -59.57 -21.83
N VAL A 5 -13.49 -58.74 -21.30
CA VAL A 5 -13.52 -57.29 -21.58
C VAL A 5 -12.95 -56.58 -20.36
N LEU A 6 -11.73 -56.06 -20.50
CA LEU A 6 -11.11 -55.14 -19.55
C LEU A 6 -11.73 -53.75 -19.75
N LEU A 7 -12.42 -53.24 -18.74
CA LEU A 7 -12.78 -51.83 -18.62
C LEU A 7 -11.59 -51.08 -18.02
N ILE A 8 -10.91 -50.29 -18.86
CA ILE A 8 -9.91 -49.32 -18.42
C ILE A 8 -10.68 -48.10 -17.92
N GLY A 9 -10.76 -47.96 -16.59
CA GLY A 9 -11.24 -46.74 -15.95
C GLY A 9 -10.18 -45.66 -16.05
N CYS A 10 -10.48 -44.60 -16.81
CA CYS A 10 -9.71 -43.36 -16.85
C CYS A 10 -9.86 -42.67 -15.49
N ALA A 11 -8.84 -42.77 -14.62
CA ALA A 11 -8.76 -41.95 -13.41
C ALA A 11 -8.32 -40.54 -13.81
N ILE A 12 -9.30 -39.63 -13.88
CA ILE A 12 -9.04 -38.19 -13.93
C ILE A 12 -8.43 -37.82 -12.58
N VAL A 13 -7.13 -37.53 -12.57
CA VAL A 13 -6.44 -36.90 -11.44
C VAL A 13 -6.92 -35.45 -11.40
N LEU A 14 -8.00 -35.21 -10.66
CA LEU A 14 -8.34 -33.89 -10.16
C LEU A 14 -7.25 -33.51 -9.15
N ALA A 15 -6.32 -32.66 -9.57
CA ALA A 15 -5.42 -31.96 -8.67
C ALA A 15 -6.24 -31.00 -7.81
N THR A 16 -6.74 -31.49 -6.68
CA THR A 16 -7.30 -30.66 -5.61
C THR A 16 -6.14 -30.03 -4.84
N SER A 17 -5.62 -28.90 -5.32
CA SER A 17 -4.86 -27.97 -4.48
C SER A 17 -5.86 -27.25 -3.57
N SER A 18 -6.28 -27.93 -2.51
CA SER A 18 -7.21 -27.42 -1.49
C SER A 18 -6.90 -28.11 -0.17
N ALA A 19 -5.74 -27.80 0.40
CA ALA A 19 -5.39 -28.18 1.77
C ALA A 19 -4.18 -27.35 2.26
N VAL A 20 -4.37 -26.04 2.43
CA VAL A 20 -3.81 -25.41 3.63
C VAL A 20 -4.98 -25.28 4.58
N GLN A 21 -4.84 -26.02 5.64
CA GLN A 21 -5.95 -26.55 6.38
C GLN A 21 -6.58 -25.47 7.25
N ALA A 22 -7.91 -25.44 7.23
CA ALA A 22 -8.71 -25.20 8.41
C ALA A 22 -8.47 -26.32 9.45
N ALA A 23 -7.24 -26.46 9.95
CA ALA A 23 -6.92 -27.30 11.09
C ALA A 23 -6.05 -26.52 12.09
N GLY A 24 -6.60 -26.29 13.27
CA GLY A 24 -5.79 -26.04 14.48
C GLY A 24 -6.04 -24.72 15.22
N GLY A 25 -7.28 -24.43 15.63
CA GLY A 25 -7.58 -23.39 16.64
C GLY A 25 -7.25 -21.94 16.23
N ASP A 26 -7.50 -21.01 17.15
CA ASP A 26 -7.10 -19.61 16.98
C ASP A 26 -5.56 -19.50 16.92
N PRO A 27 -5.01 -18.62 16.05
CA PRO A 27 -3.56 -18.45 15.98
C PRO A 27 -3.01 -17.90 17.31
N ILE A 28 -1.74 -18.21 17.59
CA ILE A 28 -1.01 -17.60 18.69
C ILE A 28 -0.68 -16.16 18.28
N TYR A 29 -1.31 -15.18 18.93
CA TYR A 29 -0.97 -13.77 18.72
C TYR A 29 0.37 -13.47 19.38
N VAL A 30 1.34 -13.02 18.58
CA VAL A 30 2.67 -12.64 19.07
C VAL A 30 2.56 -11.42 19.99
N ASP A 31 3.34 -11.40 21.07
CA ASP A 31 3.42 -10.25 21.97
C ASP A 31 3.99 -9.04 21.22
N GLN A 32 3.17 -8.01 21.06
CA GLN A 32 3.50 -6.74 20.43
C GLN A 32 3.34 -5.57 21.41
N GLY A 33 3.47 -5.87 22.71
CA GLY A 33 3.42 -4.91 23.79
C GLY A 33 2.02 -4.72 24.37
N PRO A 34 1.95 -4.19 25.61
CA PRO A 34 0.72 -4.14 26.40
C PRO A 34 -0.35 -3.18 25.87
N ARG A 35 0.02 -2.26 24.96
CA ARG A 35 -0.92 -1.36 24.30
C ARG A 35 -1.66 -2.03 23.14
N TRP A 36 -1.13 -3.12 22.59
CA TRP A 36 -1.74 -3.84 21.47
C TRP A 36 -2.77 -4.86 21.96
N THR A 37 -3.98 -4.37 22.26
CA THR A 37 -5.08 -5.19 22.78
C THR A 37 -5.88 -5.89 21.68
N ALA A 38 -6.71 -6.87 22.05
CA ALA A 38 -7.62 -7.53 21.12
C ALA A 38 -8.60 -6.54 20.45
N SER A 39 -9.09 -5.54 21.18
CA SER A 39 -9.96 -4.49 20.63
C SER A 39 -9.22 -3.59 19.64
N ALA A 40 -7.98 -3.20 19.93
CA ALA A 40 -7.16 -2.43 18.99
C ALA A 40 -6.88 -3.22 17.70
N ARG A 41 -6.64 -4.52 17.82
CA ARG A 41 -6.47 -5.42 16.67
C ARG A 41 -7.73 -5.54 15.81
N ALA A 42 -8.89 -5.79 16.44
CA ALA A 42 -10.18 -5.88 15.74
C ALA A 42 -10.48 -4.58 14.95
N ASP A 43 -10.18 -3.44 15.57
CA ASP A 43 -10.27 -2.12 14.96
C ASP A 43 -9.33 -2.02 13.74
N PHE A 44 -8.03 -2.32 13.90
CA PHE A 44 -7.05 -2.29 12.82
C PHE A 44 -7.37 -3.20 11.63
N TYR A 45 -8.01 -4.35 11.90
CA TYR A 45 -8.42 -5.27 10.84
C TYR A 45 -9.50 -4.71 9.91
N THR A 46 -10.29 -3.75 10.39
CA THR A 46 -11.51 -3.30 9.69
C THR A 46 -11.68 -1.79 9.60
N ARG A 47 -10.76 -1.00 10.16
CA ARG A 47 -10.86 0.45 10.17
C ARG A 47 -10.95 1.01 8.75
N ASP A 48 -12.07 1.65 8.45
CA ASP A 48 -12.29 2.32 7.18
C ASP A 48 -11.28 3.45 7.00
N GLN A 49 -10.58 3.44 5.86
CA GLN A 49 -9.61 4.45 5.44
C GLN A 49 -10.09 5.25 4.22
N GLY A 50 -11.31 4.99 3.77
CA GLY A 50 -11.91 5.59 2.58
C GLY A 50 -11.75 4.77 1.31
N SER A 51 -11.21 3.56 1.37
CA SER A 51 -11.07 2.68 0.20
C SER A 51 -12.43 2.23 -0.35
N ARG A 52 -12.54 2.19 -1.67
CA ARG A 52 -13.73 1.83 -2.46
C ARG A 52 -13.32 0.89 -3.61
N LEU A 53 -13.38 -0.42 -3.36
CA LEU A 53 -13.05 -1.43 -4.36
C LEU A 53 -14.29 -1.82 -5.18
N ILE A 54 -15.29 -2.39 -4.53
CA ILE A 54 -16.48 -2.95 -5.20
C ILE A 54 -17.68 -2.96 -4.26
N SER A 55 -18.90 -2.85 -4.78
CA SER A 55 -20.13 -3.10 -3.99
C SER A 55 -20.09 -4.46 -3.29
N LEU A 56 -20.45 -4.50 -2.01
CA LEU A 56 -20.51 -5.73 -1.22
C LEU A 56 -21.48 -6.74 -1.84
N ALA A 57 -22.66 -6.28 -2.24
CA ALA A 57 -23.68 -7.13 -2.86
C ALA A 57 -23.17 -7.76 -4.17
N TRP A 58 -22.37 -7.00 -4.94
CA TRP A 58 -21.77 -7.51 -6.17
C TRP A 58 -20.72 -8.57 -5.84
N MET A 59 -19.79 -8.28 -4.93
CA MET A 59 -18.74 -9.20 -4.53
C MET A 59 -19.29 -10.52 -3.97
N GLN A 60 -20.39 -10.47 -3.22
CA GLN A 60 -21.10 -11.65 -2.71
C GLN A 60 -21.78 -12.48 -3.81
N ALA A 61 -22.22 -11.84 -4.89
CA ALA A 61 -22.83 -12.51 -6.04
C ALA A 61 -21.80 -13.11 -7.01
N LEU A 62 -20.55 -12.63 -6.98
CA LEU A 62 -19.49 -13.11 -7.86
C LEU A 62 -19.06 -14.54 -7.56
N ARG A 63 -18.55 -15.19 -8.61
CA ARG A 63 -18.02 -16.55 -8.57
C ARG A 63 -16.61 -16.60 -9.16
N LYS A 64 -15.83 -17.58 -8.72
CA LYS A 64 -14.55 -17.97 -9.32
C LYS A 64 -14.52 -19.49 -9.40
N ASP A 65 -14.36 -20.03 -10.60
CA ASP A 65 -14.35 -21.49 -10.85
C ASP A 65 -15.55 -22.23 -10.22
N GLY A 66 -16.73 -21.59 -10.27
CA GLY A 66 -17.97 -22.12 -9.70
C GLY A 66 -18.17 -21.91 -8.20
N GLN A 67 -17.16 -21.48 -7.46
CA GLN A 67 -17.25 -21.19 -6.01
C GLN A 67 -17.60 -19.71 -5.74
N PRO A 68 -18.25 -19.38 -4.61
CA PRO A 68 -18.41 -17.98 -4.19
C PRO A 68 -17.06 -17.26 -4.19
N PHE A 69 -17.01 -16.02 -4.69
CA PHE A 69 -15.74 -15.28 -4.71
C PHE A 69 -15.16 -15.08 -3.29
N LEU A 70 -16.01 -14.94 -2.28
CA LEU A 70 -15.62 -14.81 -0.87
C LEU A 70 -15.36 -16.15 -0.16
N SER A 71 -15.32 -17.29 -0.87
CA SER A 71 -15.09 -18.59 -0.26
C SER A 71 -13.80 -18.60 0.60
N ASP A 72 -13.88 -19.24 1.77
CA ASP A 72 -12.77 -19.40 2.72
C ASP A 72 -12.06 -18.09 3.07
N SER A 73 -12.80 -16.98 3.17
CA SER A 73 -12.23 -15.63 3.39
C SER A 73 -11.14 -15.29 2.38
N MET A 74 -11.27 -15.76 1.12
CA MET A 74 -10.28 -15.55 0.07
C MET A 74 -8.87 -16.08 0.39
N SER A 75 -8.77 -17.14 1.20
CA SER A 75 -7.51 -17.78 1.59
C SER A 75 -6.65 -18.25 0.41
N ARG A 76 -7.26 -18.51 -0.75
CA ARG A 76 -6.56 -18.82 -2.01
C ARG A 76 -5.58 -17.74 -2.46
N TYR A 77 -5.76 -16.49 -2.01
CA TYR A 77 -4.82 -15.39 -2.24
C TYR A 77 -3.93 -15.09 -1.02
N GLY A 78 -3.93 -15.95 -0.01
CA GLY A 78 -3.17 -15.76 1.23
C GLY A 78 -3.79 -14.76 2.21
N PHE A 79 -5.03 -14.29 1.99
CA PHE A 79 -5.73 -13.48 2.97
C PHE A 79 -6.11 -14.29 4.20
N LEU A 80 -6.12 -13.62 5.35
CA LEU A 80 -6.31 -14.27 6.64
C LEU A 80 -7.78 -14.16 7.08
N PRO A 81 -8.35 -15.22 7.68
CA PRO A 81 -9.73 -15.18 8.14
C PRO A 81 -9.90 -14.11 9.22
N ASN A 82 -11.06 -13.44 9.19
CA ASN A 82 -11.51 -12.51 10.22
C ASN A 82 -12.86 -12.99 10.77
N PRO A 83 -12.88 -13.81 11.83
CA PRO A 83 -14.11 -14.41 12.35
C PRO A 83 -15.10 -13.36 12.88
N GLU A 84 -14.63 -12.15 13.20
CA GLU A 84 -15.49 -11.05 13.68
C GLU A 84 -16.21 -10.32 12.53
N SER A 85 -15.84 -10.56 11.28
CA SER A 85 -16.50 -9.93 10.13
C SER A 85 -17.87 -10.56 9.88
N ALA A 86 -18.94 -9.82 10.20
CA ALA A 86 -20.31 -10.21 9.87
C ALA A 86 -20.57 -10.43 8.36
N ALA A 87 -19.79 -9.80 7.49
CA ALA A 87 -19.91 -9.93 6.04
C ALA A 87 -19.04 -11.06 5.44
N GLY A 88 -18.31 -11.83 6.28
CA GLY A 88 -17.37 -12.86 5.83
C GLY A 88 -16.14 -12.33 5.09
N LEU A 89 -15.80 -11.05 5.25
CA LEU A 89 -14.61 -10.42 4.69
C LEU A 89 -13.36 -10.81 5.51
N PRO A 90 -12.20 -11.05 4.87
CA PRO A 90 -10.96 -11.35 5.58
C PRO A 90 -10.39 -10.14 6.32
N VAL A 91 -9.33 -10.38 7.08
CA VAL A 91 -8.51 -9.31 7.67
C VAL A 91 -8.05 -8.37 6.56
N GLY A 92 -8.23 -7.06 6.77
CA GLY A 92 -7.87 -6.06 5.78
C GLY A 92 -8.97 -5.66 4.84
N PHE A 93 -10.20 -6.14 5.05
CA PHE A 93 -11.35 -5.80 4.23
C PHE A 93 -12.51 -5.35 5.11
N HIS A 94 -13.15 -4.26 4.70
CA HIS A 94 -14.28 -3.69 5.42
C HIS A 94 -15.35 -3.22 4.43
N ALA A 95 -16.62 -3.28 4.85
CA ALA A 95 -17.74 -2.80 4.06
C ALA A 95 -18.41 -1.60 4.75
N SER A 96 -18.26 -0.40 4.19
CA SER A 96 -18.88 0.82 4.73
C SER A 96 -19.91 1.43 3.77
N GLY A 97 -20.78 2.28 4.32
CA GLY A 97 -21.94 2.87 3.64
C GLY A 97 -23.28 2.35 4.16
N PRO A 98 -24.40 2.91 3.69
CA PRO A 98 -25.74 2.48 4.08
C PRO A 98 -26.00 1.01 3.73
N ARG A 99 -26.80 0.31 4.54
CA ARG A 99 -27.21 -1.08 4.27
C ARG A 99 -27.80 -1.21 2.86
N GLY A 100 -27.32 -2.19 2.09
CA GLY A 100 -27.73 -2.41 0.70
C GLY A 100 -26.93 -1.61 -0.34
N PHE A 101 -26.15 -0.61 0.10
CA PHE A 101 -25.26 0.21 -0.73
C PHE A 101 -23.82 0.20 -0.20
N GLN A 102 -23.48 -0.81 0.60
CA GLN A 102 -22.14 -0.93 1.17
C GLN A 102 -21.11 -1.22 0.09
N THR A 103 -19.96 -0.57 0.21
CA THR A 103 -18.80 -0.78 -0.65
C THR A 103 -17.70 -1.42 0.16
N VAL A 104 -17.15 -2.51 -0.37
CA VAL A 104 -15.96 -3.17 0.18
C VAL A 104 -14.74 -2.32 -0.15
N GLY A 105 -13.93 -2.04 0.86
CA GLY A 105 -12.64 -1.39 0.76
C GLY A 105 -11.54 -2.26 1.36
N VAL A 106 -10.32 -2.06 0.85
CA VAL A 106 -9.09 -2.66 1.42
C VAL A 106 -8.51 -1.71 2.46
N THR A 107 -8.06 -2.24 3.60
CA THR A 107 -7.39 -1.50 4.67
C THR A 107 -5.92 -1.89 4.77
N CYS A 108 -5.11 -1.11 5.50
CA CYS A 108 -3.69 -1.40 5.72
C CYS A 108 -3.41 -2.84 6.15
N SER A 109 -4.30 -3.44 6.94
CA SER A 109 -4.08 -4.78 7.52
C SER A 109 -4.13 -5.92 6.49
N ALA A 110 -4.64 -5.71 5.26
CA ALA A 110 -4.57 -6.72 4.19
C ALA A 110 -3.12 -7.00 3.78
N CYS A 111 -2.31 -5.95 3.73
CA CYS A 111 -0.90 -5.99 3.35
C CYS A 111 0.03 -6.11 4.58
N HIS A 112 -0.41 -5.57 5.71
CA HIS A 112 0.38 -5.46 6.94
C HIS A 112 -0.09 -6.39 8.06
N THR A 113 -0.57 -7.59 7.72
CA THR A 113 -0.83 -8.65 8.70
C THR A 113 -0.28 -9.98 8.19
N ARG A 114 0.52 -10.65 9.02
CA ARG A 114 1.23 -11.86 8.64
C ARG A 114 0.88 -13.03 9.54
N GLN A 115 0.91 -14.23 8.97
CA GLN A 115 0.91 -15.47 9.74
C GLN A 115 2.15 -16.32 9.43
N LEU A 116 2.77 -16.85 10.49
CA LEU A 116 3.93 -17.75 10.43
C LEU A 116 3.53 -19.13 10.93
N GLU A 117 4.15 -20.18 10.40
CA GLU A 117 4.01 -21.55 10.89
C GLU A 117 5.36 -22.02 11.43
N VAL A 118 5.39 -22.44 12.70
CA VAL A 118 6.55 -23.09 13.33
C VAL A 118 6.06 -24.33 14.06
N ASP A 119 6.61 -25.49 13.71
CA ASP A 119 6.25 -26.80 14.26
C ASP A 119 4.72 -27.07 14.22
N GLY A 120 4.08 -26.71 13.11
CA GLY A 120 2.63 -26.87 12.91
C GLY A 120 1.75 -25.89 13.68
N LYS A 121 2.33 -24.91 14.39
CA LYS A 121 1.59 -23.85 15.11
C LYS A 121 1.60 -22.56 14.32
N MET A 122 0.44 -21.90 14.24
CA MET A 122 0.29 -20.62 13.57
C MET A 122 0.53 -19.45 14.55
N TYR A 123 1.40 -18.52 14.16
CA TYR A 123 1.69 -17.30 14.90
C TYR A 123 1.24 -16.08 14.09
N ARG A 124 0.38 -15.24 14.66
CA ARG A 124 -0.11 -13.99 14.05
C ARG A 124 0.78 -12.83 14.45
N VAL A 125 1.23 -12.07 13.45
CA VAL A 125 2.02 -10.85 13.61
C VAL A 125 1.32 -9.70 12.89
N ASP A 126 0.80 -8.75 13.65
CA ASP A 126 0.13 -7.56 13.15
C ASP A 126 1.16 -6.47 12.81
N GLY A 127 0.91 -5.67 11.79
CA GLY A 127 1.90 -4.72 11.26
C GLY A 127 3.03 -5.36 10.47
N GLY A 128 3.03 -6.69 10.27
CA GLY A 128 4.07 -7.42 9.55
C GLY A 128 3.74 -7.64 8.07
N PRO A 129 4.75 -7.88 7.21
CA PRO A 129 4.52 -8.08 5.79
C PRO A 129 3.73 -9.36 5.50
N SER A 130 2.53 -9.21 4.95
CA SER A 130 1.71 -10.35 4.52
C SER A 130 2.38 -11.10 3.34
N LEU A 131 1.99 -12.36 3.13
CA LEU A 131 2.38 -13.16 1.97
C LEU A 131 1.21 -13.34 1.01
N THR A 132 0.42 -12.29 0.81
CA THR A 132 -0.77 -12.32 -0.06
C THR A 132 -0.40 -12.26 -1.54
N ASP A 133 -1.16 -12.94 -2.40
CA ASP A 133 -1.15 -12.76 -3.85
C ASP A 133 -2.12 -11.65 -4.26
N PHE A 134 -1.70 -10.40 -4.04
CA PHE A 134 -2.57 -9.26 -4.27
C PHE A 134 -2.88 -9.06 -5.77
N GLN A 135 -1.91 -9.37 -6.65
CA GLN A 135 -2.11 -9.29 -8.10
C GLN A 135 -3.17 -10.27 -8.60
N THR A 136 -3.08 -11.54 -8.19
CA THR A 136 -4.06 -12.54 -8.63
C THR A 136 -5.44 -12.23 -8.07
N PHE A 137 -5.53 -11.73 -6.83
CA PHE A 137 -6.80 -11.22 -6.28
C PHE A 137 -7.42 -10.14 -7.18
N LEU A 138 -6.66 -9.11 -7.53
CA LEU A 138 -7.14 -8.01 -8.35
C LEU A 138 -7.55 -8.47 -9.76
N SER A 139 -6.74 -9.33 -10.39
CA SER A 139 -7.01 -9.87 -11.73
C SER A 139 -8.22 -10.81 -11.74
N ASP A 140 -8.38 -11.65 -10.72
CA ASP A 140 -9.53 -12.55 -10.64
C ASP A 140 -10.82 -11.79 -10.32
N LEU A 141 -10.75 -10.67 -9.60
CA LEU A 141 -11.92 -9.80 -9.43
C LEU A 141 -12.37 -9.21 -10.78
N ASP A 142 -11.44 -8.77 -11.63
CA ASP A 142 -11.74 -8.30 -13.00
C ASP A 142 -12.40 -9.41 -13.83
N LYS A 143 -11.80 -10.60 -13.84
CA LYS A 143 -12.30 -11.77 -14.58
C LYS A 143 -13.68 -12.20 -14.07
N ALA A 144 -13.90 -12.23 -12.77
CA ALA A 144 -15.19 -12.61 -12.19
C ALA A 144 -16.31 -11.67 -12.62
N VAL A 145 -16.04 -10.35 -12.68
CA VAL A 145 -17.02 -9.37 -13.17
C VAL A 145 -17.22 -9.48 -14.68
N ALA A 146 -16.15 -9.73 -15.44
CA ALA A 146 -16.25 -10.01 -16.87
C ALA A 146 -17.12 -11.25 -17.16
N GLU A 147 -16.92 -12.33 -16.42
CA GLU A 147 -17.74 -13.55 -16.51
C GLU A 147 -19.21 -13.31 -16.14
N ALA A 148 -19.46 -12.55 -15.07
CA ALA A 148 -20.81 -12.17 -14.64
C ALA A 148 -21.54 -11.33 -15.71
N THR A 149 -20.81 -10.54 -16.51
CA THR A 149 -21.38 -9.66 -17.53
C THR A 149 -21.30 -10.21 -18.97
N ALA A 150 -20.64 -11.35 -19.18
CA ALA A 150 -20.36 -11.94 -20.49
C ALA A 150 -21.60 -12.32 -21.32
N SER A 151 -22.71 -12.66 -20.66
CA SER A 151 -23.95 -13.07 -21.35
C SER A 151 -25.21 -12.59 -20.61
N LYS A 152 -26.34 -12.57 -21.32
CA LYS A 152 -27.66 -12.29 -20.70
C LYS A 152 -27.98 -13.29 -19.59
N ALA A 153 -27.63 -14.55 -19.76
CA ALA A 153 -27.90 -15.60 -18.77
C ALA A 153 -27.03 -15.44 -17.51
N SER A 154 -25.71 -15.23 -17.68
CA SER A 154 -24.79 -14.97 -16.57
C SER A 154 -25.20 -13.73 -15.79
N PHE A 155 -25.54 -12.66 -16.50
CA PHE A 155 -25.95 -11.41 -15.88
C PHE A 155 -27.31 -11.51 -15.19
N ALA A 156 -28.26 -12.29 -15.73
CA ALA A 156 -29.53 -12.55 -15.05
C ALA A 156 -29.33 -13.26 -13.70
N ALA A 157 -28.43 -14.25 -13.63
CA ALA A 157 -28.10 -14.94 -12.39
C ALA A 157 -27.42 -14.00 -11.37
N PHE A 158 -26.46 -13.20 -11.84
CA PHE A 158 -25.80 -12.18 -11.02
C PHE A 158 -26.81 -11.14 -10.50
N ALA A 159 -27.67 -10.61 -11.37
CA ALA A 159 -28.68 -9.62 -11.00
C ALA A 159 -29.71 -10.17 -10.00
N ALA A 160 -30.15 -11.42 -10.16
CA ALA A 160 -31.04 -12.08 -9.22
C ALA A 160 -30.43 -12.17 -7.82
N ALA A 161 -29.13 -12.49 -7.73
CA ALA A 161 -28.40 -12.52 -6.47
C ALA A 161 -28.23 -11.12 -5.85
N VAL A 162 -27.78 -10.13 -6.64
CA VAL A 162 -27.56 -8.75 -6.16
C VAL A 162 -28.85 -8.09 -5.69
N LEU A 163 -29.94 -8.26 -6.44
CA LEU A 163 -31.25 -7.66 -6.15
C LEU A 163 -32.07 -8.49 -5.16
N ASN A 164 -31.52 -9.61 -4.67
CA ASN A 164 -32.17 -10.54 -3.75
C ASN A 164 -33.59 -10.93 -4.21
N SER A 165 -33.75 -11.23 -5.50
CA SER A 165 -35.02 -11.59 -6.13
C SER A 165 -34.77 -12.60 -7.25
N PRO A 166 -35.48 -13.74 -7.30
CA PRO A 166 -35.32 -14.72 -8.38
C PRO A 166 -35.81 -14.20 -9.74
N THR A 167 -36.70 -13.20 -9.74
CA THR A 167 -37.28 -12.59 -10.94
C THR A 167 -37.32 -11.06 -10.78
N PRO A 168 -36.16 -10.38 -10.82
CA PRO A 168 -36.10 -8.93 -10.64
C PRO A 168 -36.79 -8.20 -11.80
N ALA A 169 -37.31 -7.00 -11.54
CA ALA A 169 -37.95 -6.20 -12.57
C ALA A 169 -36.94 -5.82 -13.66
N ALA A 170 -37.36 -5.84 -14.93
CA ALA A 170 -36.48 -5.58 -16.06
C ALA A 170 -35.76 -4.23 -15.97
N ALA A 171 -36.44 -3.19 -15.46
CA ALA A 171 -35.86 -1.87 -15.26
C ALA A 171 -34.71 -1.89 -14.23
N ASP A 172 -34.83 -2.64 -13.14
CA ASP A 172 -33.79 -2.76 -12.12
C ASP A 172 -32.58 -3.53 -12.64
N VAL A 173 -32.81 -4.58 -13.44
CA VAL A 173 -31.74 -5.33 -14.11
C VAL A 173 -30.97 -4.42 -15.08
N THR A 174 -31.68 -3.61 -15.88
CA THR A 174 -31.04 -2.63 -16.79
C THR A 174 -30.26 -1.57 -16.00
N ALA A 175 -30.81 -1.03 -14.92
CA ALA A 175 -30.13 -0.06 -14.08
C ALA A 175 -28.86 -0.65 -13.43
N LEU A 176 -28.95 -1.88 -12.93
CA LEU A 176 -27.79 -2.61 -12.40
C LEU A 176 -26.74 -2.86 -13.47
N ARG A 177 -27.16 -3.27 -14.68
CA ARG A 177 -26.24 -3.51 -15.80
C ARG A 177 -25.42 -2.27 -16.13
N ASN A 178 -26.06 -1.12 -16.23
CA ASN A 178 -25.38 0.13 -16.53
C ASN A 178 -24.35 0.49 -15.46
N LYS A 179 -24.66 0.27 -14.17
CA LYS A 179 -23.74 0.54 -13.06
C LYS A 179 -22.54 -0.42 -13.07
N VAL A 180 -22.79 -1.72 -13.25
CA VAL A 180 -21.74 -2.75 -13.29
C VAL A 180 -20.84 -2.54 -14.50
N ASP A 181 -21.40 -2.27 -15.68
CA ASP A 181 -20.61 -2.02 -16.89
C ASP A 181 -19.76 -0.75 -16.75
N ALA A 182 -20.28 0.32 -16.13
CA ALA A 182 -19.51 1.53 -15.88
C ALA A 182 -18.34 1.30 -14.90
N TRP A 183 -18.60 0.59 -13.80
CA TRP A 183 -17.55 0.21 -12.85
C TRP A 183 -16.52 -0.72 -13.51
N HIS A 184 -16.97 -1.73 -14.26
CA HIS A 184 -16.09 -2.72 -14.88
C HIS A 184 -15.20 -2.13 -15.95
N ARG A 185 -15.69 -1.20 -16.79
CA ARG A 185 -14.85 -0.49 -17.77
C ARG A 185 -13.67 0.21 -17.10
N ARG A 186 -13.92 0.91 -15.99
CA ARG A 186 -12.89 1.63 -15.22
C ARG A 186 -11.91 0.65 -14.56
N TYR A 187 -12.43 -0.35 -13.84
CA TYR A 187 -11.59 -1.35 -13.16
C TYR A 187 -10.75 -2.17 -14.16
N HIS A 188 -11.33 -2.62 -15.26
CA HIS A 188 -10.65 -3.38 -16.31
C HIS A 188 -9.53 -2.57 -16.96
N ALA A 189 -9.78 -1.31 -17.32
CA ALA A 189 -8.75 -0.42 -17.86
C ALA A 189 -7.56 -0.30 -16.90
N TRP A 190 -7.84 -0.14 -15.61
CA TRP A 190 -6.81 -0.08 -14.58
C TRP A 190 -6.04 -1.40 -14.45
N MET A 191 -6.70 -2.55 -14.43
CA MET A 191 -6.04 -3.86 -14.34
C MET A 191 -5.15 -4.14 -15.55
N VAL A 192 -5.66 -3.94 -16.76
CA VAL A 192 -4.89 -4.13 -18.00
C VAL A 192 -3.72 -3.16 -18.11
N GLY A 193 -3.92 -1.91 -17.67
CA GLY A 193 -2.88 -0.88 -17.72
C GLY A 193 -1.80 -1.01 -16.63
N THR A 194 -2.09 -1.71 -15.52
CA THR A 194 -1.24 -1.73 -14.32
C THR A 194 -0.56 -3.07 -14.06
N LEU A 195 -1.24 -4.20 -14.24
CA LEU A 195 -0.70 -5.48 -13.78
C LEU A 195 0.41 -5.97 -14.73
N PRO A 196 1.64 -6.19 -14.24
CA PRO A 196 2.76 -6.62 -15.09
C PRO A 196 2.68 -8.12 -15.42
N THR A 197 3.43 -8.51 -16.47
CA THR A 197 3.72 -9.91 -16.80
C THR A 197 5.24 -10.07 -16.99
N PRO A 198 5.93 -10.92 -16.21
CA PRO A 198 5.41 -11.73 -15.09
C PRO A 198 4.92 -10.85 -13.91
N GLY A 199 4.04 -11.41 -13.07
CA GLY A 199 3.42 -10.69 -11.97
C GLY A 199 4.35 -10.42 -10.77
N TRP A 200 3.87 -9.64 -9.81
CA TRP A 200 4.61 -9.27 -8.59
C TRP A 200 4.99 -10.47 -7.70
N GLY A 201 4.18 -11.53 -7.70
CA GLY A 201 4.33 -12.69 -6.81
C GLY A 201 3.93 -12.41 -5.35
N LEU A 202 3.96 -13.44 -4.51
CA LEU A 202 3.48 -13.39 -3.13
C LEU A 202 4.22 -12.34 -2.27
N GLY A 203 3.44 -11.60 -1.47
CA GLY A 203 3.93 -10.65 -0.47
C GLY A 203 4.55 -9.37 -1.05
N ARG A 204 4.26 -9.07 -2.31
CA ARG A 204 4.74 -7.88 -3.01
C ARG A 204 3.64 -7.24 -3.84
N LEU A 205 3.80 -5.94 -4.05
CA LEU A 205 3.12 -5.20 -5.11
C LEU A 205 3.94 -3.96 -5.46
N ASP A 206 3.63 -3.34 -6.58
CA ASP A 206 4.09 -1.98 -6.85
C ASP A 206 3.04 -0.98 -6.34
N ALA A 207 3.30 -0.40 -5.17
CA ALA A 207 2.38 0.52 -4.52
C ALA A 207 2.36 1.88 -5.21
N VAL A 208 3.52 2.35 -5.67
CA VAL A 208 3.68 3.68 -6.25
C VAL A 208 3.05 3.73 -7.62
N GLY A 209 3.31 2.74 -8.49
CA GLY A 209 2.68 2.66 -9.80
C GLY A 209 1.17 2.39 -9.71
N ILE A 210 0.68 1.63 -8.73
CA ILE A 210 -0.77 1.52 -8.45
C ILE A 210 -1.36 2.90 -8.14
N ILE A 211 -0.77 3.64 -7.19
CA ILE A 211 -1.26 4.98 -6.81
C ILE A 211 -1.23 5.92 -8.02
N PHE A 212 -0.13 5.94 -8.77
CA PHE A 212 0.01 6.81 -9.94
C PHE A 212 -0.99 6.45 -11.04
N ASN A 213 -1.19 5.16 -11.34
CA ASN A 213 -2.15 4.72 -12.35
C ASN A 213 -3.59 5.02 -11.93
N ARG A 214 -3.95 4.85 -10.64
CA ARG A 214 -5.26 5.23 -10.11
C ARG A 214 -5.48 6.73 -10.25
N LEU A 215 -4.61 7.52 -9.60
CA LEU A 215 -4.74 8.97 -9.53
C LEU A 215 -4.69 9.65 -10.91
N SER A 216 -3.73 9.29 -11.76
CA SER A 216 -3.53 9.97 -13.04
C SER A 216 -4.27 9.33 -14.21
N GLY A 217 -4.56 8.03 -14.13
CA GLY A 217 -5.18 7.27 -15.22
C GLY A 217 -6.67 7.06 -15.07
N LEU A 218 -7.21 6.99 -13.84
CA LEU A 218 -8.59 6.54 -13.60
C LEU A 218 -9.53 7.67 -13.12
N ASP A 219 -8.97 8.77 -12.62
CA ASP A 219 -9.66 9.66 -11.68
C ASP A 219 -9.76 11.12 -12.16
N VAL A 220 -8.91 11.53 -13.11
CA VAL A 220 -8.75 12.94 -13.52
C VAL A 220 -9.02 13.19 -15.00
N GLY A 221 -9.41 12.17 -15.76
CA GLY A 221 -9.75 12.29 -17.17
C GLY A 221 -11.11 12.97 -17.41
N PRO A 222 -11.50 13.15 -18.68
CA PRO A 222 -12.79 13.71 -19.01
C PRO A 222 -13.95 12.75 -18.69
N PRO A 223 -15.16 13.28 -18.39
CA PRO A 223 -16.36 12.45 -18.24
C PRO A 223 -16.73 11.74 -19.56
N PRO A 224 -17.51 10.64 -19.51
CA PRO A 224 -18.16 10.10 -18.32
C PRO A 224 -17.29 9.16 -17.48
N ASP A 225 -16.25 8.55 -18.05
CA ASP A 225 -15.49 7.47 -17.39
C ASP A 225 -14.24 7.98 -16.63
N LEU A 226 -13.86 9.25 -16.79
CA LEU A 226 -12.71 9.91 -16.13
C LEU A 226 -11.34 9.29 -16.45
N LEU A 227 -11.25 8.54 -17.54
CA LEU A 227 -10.05 7.81 -17.94
C LEU A 227 -9.04 8.68 -18.69
N ILE A 228 -7.77 8.47 -18.39
CA ILE A 228 -6.62 8.82 -19.24
C ILE A 228 -5.77 7.56 -19.40
N PRO A 229 -6.12 6.63 -20.32
CA PRO A 229 -5.42 5.34 -20.41
C PRO A 229 -3.93 5.45 -20.71
N GLU A 230 -3.50 6.52 -21.42
CA GLU A 230 -2.07 6.73 -21.71
C GLU A 230 -1.23 7.00 -20.45
N ASN A 231 -1.89 7.46 -19.38
CA ASN A 231 -1.31 7.64 -18.06
C ASN A 231 -1.26 6.34 -17.27
N MET A 232 -1.60 5.16 -17.81
CA MET A 232 -1.39 3.89 -17.12
C MET A 232 -0.14 3.20 -17.68
N LYS A 233 0.69 2.62 -16.79
CA LYS A 233 1.88 1.84 -17.16
C LYS A 233 1.96 0.58 -16.30
N PRO A 234 2.51 -0.53 -16.81
CA PRO A 234 2.77 -1.71 -16.00
C PRO A 234 3.56 -1.32 -14.75
N GLY A 235 3.05 -1.71 -13.58
CA GLY A 235 3.73 -1.51 -12.32
C GLY A 235 4.77 -2.60 -12.13
N ASP A 236 6.00 -2.36 -12.56
CA ASP A 236 7.04 -3.39 -12.65
C ASP A 236 8.20 -3.16 -11.67
N ALA A 237 8.00 -2.34 -10.63
CA ALA A 237 8.88 -2.28 -9.46
C ALA A 237 8.25 -2.89 -8.19
N PRO A 238 8.00 -4.21 -8.16
CA PRO A 238 7.40 -4.83 -6.98
C PRO A 238 8.29 -4.69 -5.75
N VAL A 239 7.74 -4.09 -4.70
CA VAL A 239 8.36 -4.04 -3.38
C VAL A 239 7.60 -4.95 -2.43
N ARG A 240 8.28 -5.46 -1.40
CA ARG A 240 7.61 -6.12 -0.28
C ARG A 240 6.96 -5.06 0.61
N TYR A 241 5.93 -5.45 1.34
CA TYR A 241 5.34 -4.57 2.34
C TYR A 241 6.38 -4.23 3.43
N PRO A 242 6.59 -2.94 3.77
CA PRO A 242 7.34 -2.59 4.96
C PRO A 242 6.59 -3.04 6.22
N PHE A 243 7.29 -3.32 7.31
CA PHE A 243 6.61 -3.48 8.60
C PHE A 243 6.16 -2.12 9.16
N LEU A 244 5.06 -2.10 9.92
CA LEU A 244 4.44 -0.89 10.47
C LEU A 244 4.93 -0.54 11.87
N TRP A 245 5.30 -1.53 12.69
CA TRP A 245 5.92 -1.25 13.99
C TRP A 245 7.17 -0.38 13.77
N ASN A 246 7.47 0.54 14.69
CA ASN A 246 8.47 1.60 14.54
C ASN A 246 8.14 2.72 13.55
N SER A 247 7.27 2.51 12.55
CA SER A 247 7.06 3.53 11.50
C SER A 247 6.69 4.91 12.05
N PRO A 248 5.82 5.08 13.08
CA PRO A 248 5.43 6.42 13.55
C PRO A 248 6.57 7.26 14.14
N VAL A 249 7.69 6.62 14.51
CA VAL A 249 8.85 7.31 15.08
C VAL A 249 10.01 7.42 14.09
N GLN A 250 9.85 7.03 12.84
CA GLN A 250 10.90 7.18 11.82
C GLN A 250 10.84 8.55 11.14
N ASP A 251 12.00 9.14 10.84
CA ASP A 251 12.07 10.42 10.11
C ASP A 251 11.50 10.35 8.70
N LEU A 252 11.68 9.19 8.05
CA LEU A 252 11.28 8.93 6.69
C LEU A 252 10.54 7.59 6.63
N THR A 253 9.67 7.47 5.63
CA THR A 253 8.96 6.23 5.29
C THR A 253 8.93 6.06 3.77
N ASP A 254 8.34 4.96 3.32
CA ASP A 254 8.58 4.36 2.00
C ASP A 254 9.99 3.78 1.88
N TRP A 255 10.17 2.77 1.01
CA TRP A 255 11.48 2.18 0.75
C TRP A 255 12.48 3.20 0.22
N GLY A 256 12.06 4.09 -0.71
CA GLY A 256 12.93 5.16 -1.22
C GLY A 256 13.15 6.31 -0.22
N GLY A 257 12.48 6.26 0.93
CA GLY A 257 12.55 7.27 1.99
C GLY A 257 12.07 8.66 1.58
N PHE A 258 11.31 8.78 0.49
CA PHE A 258 10.89 10.08 -0.05
C PHE A 258 9.70 10.71 0.70
N VAL A 259 9.09 9.98 1.63
CA VAL A 259 7.99 10.47 2.45
C VAL A 259 8.51 10.84 3.83
N MET A 260 8.44 12.12 4.18
CA MET A 260 8.73 12.56 5.55
C MET A 260 7.73 11.99 6.53
N ASN A 261 8.17 11.78 7.77
CA ASN A 261 7.36 11.23 8.82
C ASN A 261 7.83 11.71 10.21
N GLY A 262 7.13 11.27 11.26
CA GLY A 262 7.48 11.57 12.65
C GLY A 262 6.65 12.68 13.30
N ASN A 263 5.56 13.10 12.65
CA ASN A 263 4.49 13.89 13.27
C ASN A 263 3.14 13.55 12.60
N ASP A 264 2.04 13.98 13.20
CA ASP A 264 0.69 13.60 12.75
C ASP A 264 0.33 14.17 11.37
N VAL A 265 0.82 15.35 11.00
CA VAL A 265 0.56 15.96 9.69
C VAL A 265 1.22 15.16 8.57
N PHE A 266 2.47 14.74 8.78
CA PHE A 266 3.20 13.91 7.83
C PHE A 266 2.61 12.50 7.76
N ALA A 267 2.23 11.91 8.89
CA ALA A 267 1.54 10.64 8.93
C ALA A 267 0.21 10.69 8.15
N LEU A 268 -0.63 11.71 8.38
CA LEU A 268 -1.88 11.90 7.65
C LEU A 268 -1.64 12.09 6.15
N SER A 269 -0.62 12.86 5.77
CA SER A 269 -0.25 13.08 4.36
C SER A 269 0.17 11.77 3.68
N ARG A 270 1.04 10.99 4.33
CA ARG A 270 1.46 9.66 3.85
C ARG A 270 0.26 8.73 3.72
N ASN A 271 -0.56 8.63 4.76
CA ASN A 271 -1.69 7.72 4.83
C ASN A 271 -2.76 8.11 3.78
N THR A 272 -2.99 9.40 3.54
CA THR A 272 -3.88 9.89 2.48
C THR A 272 -3.35 9.49 1.10
N GLY A 273 -2.06 9.71 0.83
CA GLY A 273 -1.45 9.31 -0.44
C GLY A 273 -1.54 7.82 -0.72
N GLN A 274 -1.36 6.98 0.31
CA GLN A 274 -1.51 5.53 0.20
C GLN A 274 -2.98 5.11 0.00
N ALA A 275 -3.92 5.74 0.70
CA ALA A 275 -5.34 5.43 0.59
C ALA A 275 -5.92 5.78 -0.78
N LEU A 276 -5.37 6.78 -1.49
CA LEU A 276 -5.74 7.12 -2.87
C LEU A 276 -5.53 5.96 -3.86
N ALA A 277 -4.74 4.93 -3.52
CA ALA A 277 -4.64 3.71 -4.32
C ALA A 277 -5.99 3.02 -4.57
N PHE A 278 -6.93 3.15 -3.63
CA PHE A 278 -8.24 2.50 -3.69
C PHE A 278 -9.41 3.42 -3.32
N ALA A 279 -9.16 4.68 -2.93
CA ALA A 279 -10.24 5.65 -2.71
C ALA A 279 -10.81 6.15 -4.04
N ASP A 280 -12.03 6.66 -4.00
CA ASP A 280 -12.56 7.52 -5.05
C ASP A 280 -11.97 8.92 -4.88
N PHE A 281 -11.50 9.51 -5.98
CA PHE A 281 -10.95 10.85 -6.01
C PHE A 281 -11.26 11.50 -7.37
N GLU A 282 -12.33 12.27 -7.46
CA GLU A 282 -12.76 12.90 -8.71
C GLU A 282 -12.85 14.42 -8.48
N PRO A 283 -11.71 15.12 -8.44
CA PRO A 283 -11.66 16.55 -8.19
C PRO A 283 -12.33 17.33 -9.33
N ALA A 284 -12.91 18.49 -9.01
CA ALA A 284 -13.57 19.34 -9.98
C ALA A 284 -12.94 20.73 -10.04
N ARG A 285 -12.82 21.29 -11.24
CA ARG A 285 -12.43 22.69 -11.40
C ARG A 285 -13.64 23.60 -11.22
N VAL A 286 -13.55 24.56 -10.31
CA VAL A 286 -14.60 25.54 -10.02
C VAL A 286 -14.05 26.94 -10.27
N GLY A 287 -14.18 27.41 -11.51
CA GLY A 287 -13.55 28.66 -11.96
C GLY A 287 -12.01 28.60 -11.86
N PRO A 288 -11.36 29.51 -11.11
CA PRO A 288 -9.91 29.46 -10.88
C PRO A 288 -9.51 28.50 -9.75
N LEU A 289 -10.47 27.97 -8.98
CA LEU A 289 -10.23 27.08 -7.85
C LEU A 289 -10.47 25.62 -8.23
N PHE A 290 -10.03 24.71 -7.35
CA PHE A 290 -10.23 23.26 -7.48
C PHE A 290 -10.96 22.77 -6.23
N ASN A 291 -11.99 21.95 -6.41
CA ASN A 291 -12.67 21.21 -5.37
C ASN A 291 -12.11 19.78 -5.35
N TYR A 292 -11.19 19.52 -4.42
CA TYR A 292 -10.56 18.22 -4.17
C TYR A 292 -11.48 17.27 -3.40
N LEU A 293 -12.59 17.76 -2.84
CA LEU A 293 -13.58 16.98 -2.10
C LEU A 293 -14.86 16.71 -2.89
N ASN A 294 -14.89 17.00 -4.20
CA ASN A 294 -16.08 16.87 -5.05
C ASN A 294 -16.68 15.46 -5.03
N ASN A 295 -15.88 14.43 -5.34
CA ASN A 295 -16.19 13.05 -5.01
C ASN A 295 -14.90 12.42 -4.48
N ASN A 296 -14.73 12.49 -3.17
CA ASN A 296 -13.52 12.03 -2.48
C ASN A 296 -13.94 11.16 -1.29
N SER A 297 -13.55 9.89 -1.31
CA SER A 297 -13.97 8.94 -0.29
C SER A 297 -12.99 8.80 0.87
N ILE A 298 -11.87 9.54 0.88
CA ILE A 298 -10.88 9.48 1.96
C ILE A 298 -11.54 9.75 3.32
N ASN A 299 -11.32 8.84 4.27
CA ASN A 299 -11.81 8.95 5.63
C ASN A 299 -10.69 9.44 6.55
N PHE A 300 -10.54 10.76 6.71
CA PHE A 300 -9.44 11.35 7.49
C PHE A 300 -9.44 10.91 8.97
N ASP A 301 -10.60 10.81 9.60
CA ASP A 301 -10.72 10.28 10.97
C ASP A 301 -10.29 8.82 11.06
N GLY A 302 -10.66 8.04 10.05
CA GLY A 302 -10.21 6.66 9.89
C GLY A 302 -8.69 6.54 9.76
N LEU A 303 -8.07 7.41 8.96
CA LEU A 303 -6.61 7.48 8.79
C LEU A 303 -5.89 7.92 10.08
N ASN A 304 -6.43 8.91 10.80
CA ASN A 304 -5.90 9.33 12.10
C ASN A 304 -5.99 8.18 13.12
N ARG A 305 -7.13 7.49 13.16
CA ARG A 305 -7.32 6.34 14.02
C ARG A 305 -6.38 5.19 13.68
N LEU A 306 -6.13 4.93 12.39
CA LEU A 306 -5.12 3.95 11.97
C LEU A 306 -3.73 4.34 12.47
N GLU A 307 -3.34 5.61 12.40
CA GLU A 307 -2.04 6.06 12.92
C GLU A 307 -1.94 5.85 14.44
N GLU A 308 -2.99 6.16 15.21
CA GLU A 308 -3.05 5.87 16.64
C GLU A 308 -2.90 4.38 16.96
N LEU A 309 -3.51 3.51 16.16
CA LEU A 309 -3.40 2.07 16.29
C LEU A 309 -1.97 1.62 15.95
N ILE A 310 -1.39 2.10 14.87
CA ILE A 310 0.00 1.77 14.47
C ILE A 310 0.98 2.20 15.56
N ARG A 311 0.78 3.35 16.21
CA ARG A 311 1.58 3.80 17.38
C ARG A 311 1.50 2.84 18.57
N GLN A 312 0.48 1.98 18.65
CA GLN A 312 0.32 0.96 19.70
C GLN A 312 0.94 -0.39 19.31
N ILE A 313 1.16 -0.65 18.02
CA ILE A 313 1.81 -1.88 17.53
C ILE A 313 3.31 -1.83 17.90
N GLY A 314 3.69 -2.57 18.93
CA GLY A 314 5.09 -2.76 19.28
C GLY A 314 5.79 -3.76 18.34
N PRO A 315 7.13 -3.72 18.31
CA PRO A 315 7.92 -4.75 17.64
C PRO A 315 7.59 -6.14 18.20
N PRO A 316 7.33 -7.14 17.34
CA PRO A 316 6.99 -8.49 17.78
C PRO A 316 8.12 -9.12 18.60
N LYS A 317 7.79 -9.63 19.78
CA LYS A 317 8.76 -10.33 20.63
C LYS A 317 9.02 -11.74 20.11
N TRP A 318 10.28 -12.15 20.15
CA TRP A 318 10.68 -13.51 19.84
C TRP A 318 10.11 -14.51 20.84
N GLN A 319 9.55 -15.62 20.33
CA GLN A 319 8.74 -16.56 21.11
C GLN A 319 9.51 -17.78 21.59
N TRP A 320 10.76 -17.95 21.16
CA TRP A 320 11.56 -19.16 21.38
C TRP A 320 12.79 -18.88 22.25
N PRO A 321 13.49 -19.92 22.75
CA PRO A 321 14.69 -19.73 23.56
C PRO A 321 15.77 -18.90 22.85
N ILE A 322 16.53 -18.15 23.64
CA ILE A 322 17.69 -17.37 23.21
C ILE A 322 18.94 -17.84 23.95
N ASN A 323 20.02 -18.09 23.22
CA ASN A 323 21.35 -18.28 23.76
C ASN A 323 21.94 -16.92 24.18
N GLN A 324 21.96 -16.66 25.48
CA GLN A 324 22.36 -15.37 26.03
C GLN A 324 23.82 -15.00 25.75
N ALA A 325 24.73 -15.99 25.72
CA ALA A 325 26.14 -15.72 25.43
C ALA A 325 26.33 -15.28 23.97
N LEU A 326 25.77 -16.04 23.02
CA LEU A 326 25.79 -15.67 21.60
C LEU A 326 25.09 -14.34 21.34
N ARG A 327 23.96 -14.08 22.02
CA ARG A 327 23.24 -12.80 21.93
C ARG A 327 24.10 -11.62 22.37
N ALA A 328 24.84 -11.75 23.47
CA ALA A 328 25.74 -10.70 23.96
C ALA A 328 26.93 -10.45 23.01
N ASP A 329 27.47 -11.50 22.41
CA ASP A 329 28.51 -11.40 21.39
C ASP A 329 27.98 -10.73 20.11
N GLY A 330 26.78 -11.13 19.68
CA GLY A 330 26.05 -10.57 18.55
C GLY A 330 25.71 -9.10 18.72
N GLU A 331 25.37 -8.67 19.94
CA GLU A 331 25.14 -7.25 20.26
C GLU A 331 26.40 -6.42 19.97
N ARG A 332 27.58 -6.88 20.40
CA ARG A 332 28.84 -6.18 20.13
C ARG A 332 29.15 -6.11 18.63
N ILE A 333 28.87 -7.19 17.89
CA ILE A 333 29.04 -7.23 16.44
C ILE A 333 28.06 -6.24 15.78
N PHE A 334 26.79 -6.22 16.19
CA PHE A 334 25.79 -5.31 15.66
C PHE A 334 26.20 -3.84 15.85
N GLN A 335 26.70 -3.48 17.03
CA GLN A 335 27.14 -2.11 17.30
C GLN A 335 28.31 -1.69 16.40
N ARG A 336 29.21 -2.62 16.07
CA ARG A 336 30.36 -2.37 15.20
C ARG A 336 30.00 -2.32 13.71
N GLU A 337 29.17 -3.25 13.25
CA GLU A 337 28.94 -3.51 11.82
C GLU A 337 27.64 -2.91 11.27
N CYS A 338 26.61 -2.76 12.12
CA CYS A 338 25.24 -2.52 11.67
C CYS A 338 24.65 -1.21 12.19
N ALA A 339 24.95 -0.85 13.44
CA ALA A 339 24.30 0.24 14.15
C ALA A 339 24.51 1.62 13.52
N GLN A 340 25.52 1.79 12.65
CA GLN A 340 25.72 3.04 11.92
C GLN A 340 24.49 3.41 11.08
N CYS A 341 23.89 2.43 10.40
CA CYS A 341 22.71 2.62 9.55
C CYS A 341 21.42 2.19 10.25
N HIS A 342 21.45 1.10 11.02
CA HIS A 342 20.27 0.42 11.54
C HIS A 342 20.02 0.64 13.05
N GLY A 343 20.93 1.31 13.74
CA GLY A 343 20.81 1.59 15.17
C GLY A 343 19.79 2.71 15.44
N ILE A 344 19.20 2.69 16.64
CA ILE A 344 18.35 3.79 17.10
C ILE A 344 19.23 4.99 17.40
N LYS A 345 19.04 6.07 16.65
CA LYS A 345 19.70 7.37 16.83
C LYS A 345 18.65 8.46 16.79
N GLU A 346 18.87 9.56 17.50
CA GLU A 346 17.98 10.71 17.44
C GLU A 346 17.86 11.23 16.00
N GLY A 347 16.60 11.39 15.56
CA GLY A 347 16.26 11.85 14.22
C GLY A 347 16.13 13.36 14.11
N ALA A 348 15.53 13.80 13.01
CA ALA A 348 15.22 15.18 12.75
C ALA A 348 14.19 15.72 13.75
N PHE A 349 14.42 16.94 14.24
CA PHE A 349 13.42 17.62 15.05
C PHE A 349 12.12 17.82 14.26
N ARG A 350 11.02 17.23 14.74
CA ARG A 350 9.68 17.37 14.14
C ARG A 350 8.75 18.24 14.97
N SER A 351 8.75 18.03 16.28
CA SER A 351 7.96 18.79 17.24
C SER A 351 8.65 18.76 18.61
N LEU A 352 8.16 19.59 19.56
CA LEU A 352 8.64 19.55 20.94
C LEU A 352 8.23 18.28 21.70
N PHE A 353 7.27 17.51 21.17
CA PHE A 353 6.65 16.38 21.85
C PHE A 353 7.01 15.03 21.22
N ASP A 354 7.41 15.02 19.94
CA ASP A 354 7.72 13.82 19.19
C ASP A 354 9.21 13.73 18.91
N LYS A 355 9.87 12.73 19.52
CA LYS A 355 11.22 12.33 19.15
C LYS A 355 11.16 11.27 18.07
N THR A 356 11.90 11.49 17.00
CA THR A 356 12.04 10.54 15.90
C THR A 356 13.38 9.81 15.96
N TRP A 357 13.51 8.78 15.13
CA TRP A 357 14.71 8.04 14.86
C TRP A 357 15.23 8.40 13.48
N ALA A 358 16.54 8.65 13.41
CA ALA A 358 17.21 8.87 12.14
C ALA A 358 17.11 7.62 11.27
N THR A 359 16.60 7.79 10.06
CA THR A 359 16.47 6.73 9.05
C THR A 359 17.29 7.11 7.82
N PRO A 360 18.60 6.79 7.80
CA PRO A 360 19.47 7.20 6.71
C PRO A 360 19.05 6.50 5.41
N VAL A 361 19.11 7.22 4.30
CA VAL A 361 18.87 6.66 2.96
C VAL A 361 20.21 6.45 2.27
N GLN A 362 20.49 5.21 1.90
CA GLN A 362 21.80 4.77 1.45
C GLN A 362 21.66 3.95 0.17
N ASN A 363 22.52 4.21 -0.81
CA ASN A 363 22.71 3.27 -1.92
C ASN A 363 23.70 2.19 -1.48
N VAL A 364 23.18 0.98 -1.26
CA VAL A 364 23.96 -0.19 -0.84
C VAL A 364 24.09 -1.24 -1.94
N GLY A 365 23.87 -0.84 -3.21
CA GLY A 365 23.98 -1.70 -4.38
C GLY A 365 22.83 -2.69 -4.56
N THR A 366 21.67 -2.42 -3.96
CA THR A 366 20.45 -3.22 -4.14
C THR A 366 19.69 -2.85 -5.42
N ASP A 367 18.66 -3.62 -5.75
CA ASP A 367 17.81 -3.41 -6.94
C ASP A 367 17.40 -1.94 -7.12
N THR A 368 17.35 -1.43 -8.35
CA THR A 368 17.15 0.01 -8.64
C THR A 368 15.77 0.34 -9.20
N ARG A 369 14.90 -0.65 -9.44
CA ARG A 369 13.70 -0.50 -10.26
C ARG A 369 12.66 0.46 -9.68
N GLN A 370 12.50 0.48 -8.36
CA GLN A 370 11.51 1.35 -7.70
C GLN A 370 11.74 2.84 -8.00
N PHE A 371 12.98 3.26 -8.21
CA PHE A 371 13.30 4.65 -8.48
C PHE A 371 12.74 5.14 -9.83
N ASP A 372 12.69 4.28 -10.84
CA ASP A 372 12.24 4.65 -12.20
C ASP A 372 10.80 5.17 -12.22
N GLU A 373 9.95 4.67 -11.31
CA GLU A 373 8.54 5.05 -11.19
C GLU A 373 8.37 6.50 -10.73
N LEU A 374 9.24 6.99 -9.85
CA LEU A 374 9.18 8.36 -9.34
C LEU A 374 9.50 9.39 -10.42
N GLY A 375 10.29 9.01 -11.43
CA GLY A 375 10.64 9.84 -12.59
C GLY A 375 9.56 9.91 -13.67
N ARG A 376 8.40 9.27 -13.47
CA ARG A 376 7.35 9.20 -14.47
C ARG A 376 6.56 10.49 -14.59
N LYS A 377 6.37 10.95 -15.83
CA LYS A 377 5.44 12.02 -16.18
C LYS A 377 4.06 11.49 -16.54
N VAL A 378 3.04 12.27 -16.23
CA VAL A 378 1.62 11.98 -16.45
C VAL A 378 0.90 13.24 -16.88
N LYS A 379 -0.13 13.11 -17.71
CA LYS A 379 -1.09 14.18 -17.99
C LYS A 379 -1.88 14.46 -16.70
N THR A 380 -1.99 15.71 -16.27
CA THR A 380 -2.63 16.02 -14.98
C THR A 380 -4.15 16.11 -15.05
N GLY A 381 -4.72 16.08 -16.26
CA GLY A 381 -6.16 16.07 -16.49
C GLY A 381 -6.85 17.28 -15.86
N VAL A 382 -7.96 17.04 -15.15
CA VAL A 382 -8.72 18.09 -14.45
C VAL A 382 -7.88 18.91 -13.47
N LEU A 383 -6.75 18.40 -12.97
CA LEU A 383 -5.83 19.12 -12.08
C LEU A 383 -4.81 20.00 -12.81
N ALA A 384 -4.86 20.10 -14.14
CA ALA A 384 -3.99 21.01 -14.88
C ALA A 384 -4.12 22.46 -14.39
N GLY A 385 -3.00 23.06 -14.00
CA GLY A 385 -2.94 24.40 -13.42
C GLY A 385 -3.28 24.48 -11.93
N ALA A 386 -3.57 23.37 -11.26
CA ALA A 386 -3.77 23.32 -9.82
C ALA A 386 -2.48 23.68 -9.07
N SER A 387 -2.62 24.40 -7.96
CA SER A 387 -1.51 24.81 -7.10
C SER A 387 -2.03 25.06 -5.70
N ILE A 388 -1.19 24.86 -4.69
CA ILE A 388 -1.51 25.21 -3.31
C ILE A 388 -0.42 26.18 -2.82
N PRO A 389 -0.73 27.45 -2.55
CA PRO A 389 0.28 28.44 -2.18
C PRO A 389 1.09 28.00 -0.95
N GLY A 390 2.41 27.92 -1.11
CA GLY A 390 3.31 27.41 -0.07
C GLY A 390 2.96 26.01 0.43
N ILE A 391 2.25 25.24 -0.40
CA ILE A 391 1.85 23.82 -0.47
C ILE A 391 2.52 22.95 -1.53
N ALA A 392 2.14 23.25 -2.77
CA ALA A 392 2.41 22.50 -3.96
C ALA A 392 2.51 23.52 -5.11
N ARG A 393 3.54 23.38 -5.94
CA ARG A 393 3.71 24.25 -7.10
C ARG A 393 2.57 24.07 -8.09
N LYS A 394 2.47 25.01 -9.04
CA LYS A 394 1.49 24.91 -10.12
C LYS A 394 1.81 23.72 -11.02
N LEU A 395 0.84 22.83 -11.18
CA LEU A 395 0.90 21.68 -12.08
C LEU A 395 0.81 22.15 -13.54
N GLN A 396 1.68 21.57 -14.38
CA GLN A 396 1.62 21.71 -15.84
C GLN A 396 0.61 20.71 -16.44
N GLU A 397 0.27 20.83 -17.72
CA GLU A 397 -0.58 19.87 -18.44
C GLU A 397 -0.03 18.43 -18.38
N GLU A 398 1.30 18.30 -18.44
CA GLU A 398 2.05 17.08 -18.16
C GLU A 398 3.11 17.38 -17.10
N ASP A 399 3.10 16.61 -16.02
CA ASP A 399 3.99 16.81 -14.87
C ASP A 399 4.41 15.47 -14.26
N PHE A 400 5.35 15.46 -13.32
CA PHE A 400 5.71 14.25 -12.60
C PHE A 400 4.54 13.75 -11.75
N GLY A 401 4.26 12.44 -11.79
CA GLY A 401 3.17 11.83 -11.02
C GLY A 401 3.27 12.11 -9.52
N VAL A 402 4.50 12.17 -8.99
CA VAL A 402 4.76 12.52 -7.59
C VAL A 402 4.27 13.93 -7.23
N HIS A 403 4.42 14.92 -8.11
CA HIS A 403 3.93 16.29 -7.87
C HIS A 403 2.40 16.35 -7.89
N MET A 404 1.79 15.60 -8.83
CA MET A 404 0.33 15.48 -8.90
C MET A 404 -0.22 14.83 -7.62
N MET A 405 0.41 13.77 -7.12
CA MET A 405 0.06 13.11 -5.86
C MET A 405 0.15 14.06 -4.67
N PHE A 406 1.25 14.80 -4.51
CA PHE A 406 1.38 15.79 -3.44
C PHE A 406 0.30 16.87 -3.51
N THR A 407 -0.03 17.35 -4.71
CA THR A 407 -1.10 18.34 -4.91
C THR A 407 -2.46 17.79 -4.53
N ALA A 408 -2.78 16.55 -4.93
CA ALA A 408 -4.03 15.88 -4.59
C ALA A 408 -4.18 15.67 -3.07
N VAL A 409 -3.13 15.19 -2.41
CA VAL A 409 -3.09 14.97 -0.96
C VAL A 409 -3.25 16.29 -0.21
N ALA A 410 -2.41 17.28 -0.51
CA ALA A 410 -2.46 18.57 0.16
C ALA A 410 -3.78 19.31 -0.08
N GLY A 411 -4.35 19.21 -1.28
CA GLY A 411 -5.63 19.83 -1.62
C GLY A 411 -6.79 19.21 -0.85
N SER A 412 -6.80 17.88 -0.76
CA SER A 412 -7.82 17.13 -0.01
C SER A 412 -7.76 17.44 1.48
N ILE A 413 -6.57 17.37 2.10
CA ILE A 413 -6.38 17.68 3.52
C ILE A 413 -6.71 19.16 3.80
N GLY A 414 -6.19 20.06 2.97
CA GLY A 414 -6.39 21.50 3.15
C GLY A 414 -7.86 21.90 3.09
N GLN A 415 -8.62 21.38 2.11
CA GLN A 415 -10.06 21.64 2.04
C GLN A 415 -10.83 20.99 3.19
N HIS A 416 -10.46 19.77 3.59
CA HIS A 416 -11.12 19.11 4.72
C HIS A 416 -10.98 19.93 6.01
N ILE A 417 -9.78 20.44 6.30
CA ILE A 417 -9.53 21.28 7.48
C ILE A 417 -10.30 22.62 7.41
N LEU A 418 -10.34 23.26 6.23
CA LEU A 418 -10.96 24.58 6.07
C LEU A 418 -12.50 24.53 6.07
N ILE A 419 -13.08 23.44 5.58
CA ILE A 419 -14.52 23.31 5.35
C ILE A 419 -15.21 22.52 6.49
N GLY A 420 -14.46 21.73 7.25
CA GLY A 420 -15.00 20.79 8.26
C GLY A 420 -15.80 19.64 7.62
N GLU A 421 -16.34 18.74 8.44
CA GLU A 421 -17.11 17.56 7.98
C GLU A 421 -18.46 17.89 7.27
N HIS A 422 -18.82 19.16 7.09
CA HIS A 422 -20.17 19.57 6.70
C HIS A 422 -20.27 20.42 5.41
N GLY A 423 -19.20 20.62 4.66
CA GLY A 423 -19.26 21.50 3.46
C GLY A 423 -18.99 20.83 2.12
N SER A 424 -19.61 19.68 1.87
CA SER A 424 -19.79 19.19 0.49
C SER A 424 -20.73 20.09 -0.35
N ASP A 425 -21.41 21.05 0.28
CA ASP A 425 -22.25 22.05 -0.40
C ASP A 425 -21.49 23.35 -0.73
N LEU A 426 -20.60 23.29 -1.72
CA LEU A 426 -20.29 24.45 -2.56
C LEU A 426 -21.25 24.57 -3.76
N GLY A 427 -22.43 23.95 -3.67
CA GLY A 427 -23.52 24.03 -4.64
C GLY A 427 -24.58 25.11 -4.35
N GLY A 428 -24.42 25.90 -3.28
CA GLY A 428 -25.43 26.83 -2.78
C GLY A 428 -25.02 28.30 -2.75
N LEU A 429 -24.50 28.87 -3.84
CA LEU A 429 -24.48 30.32 -4.00
C LEU A 429 -25.70 30.72 -4.86
N PRO A 430 -26.66 31.50 -4.34
CA PRO A 430 -27.79 31.96 -5.15
C PRO A 430 -27.28 32.85 -6.29
N SER A 431 -27.72 32.52 -7.50
CA SER A 431 -27.46 33.26 -8.73
C SER A 431 -28.42 34.46 -8.81
N GLU A 432 -28.04 35.58 -8.22
CA GLU A 432 -28.72 36.87 -8.44
C GLU A 432 -27.67 37.95 -8.72
N PRO A 433 -27.81 38.75 -9.79
CA PRO A 433 -26.88 39.82 -10.09
C PRO A 433 -27.11 40.98 -9.10
N MET A 434 -26.09 41.32 -8.31
CA MET A 434 -26.17 42.50 -7.43
C MET A 434 -26.35 43.78 -8.26
N ALA A 435 -27.50 44.43 -8.06
CA ALA A 435 -27.79 45.77 -8.56
C ALA A 435 -26.88 46.83 -7.90
N PRO A 436 -26.57 47.95 -8.59
CA PRO A 436 -25.62 48.93 -8.09
C PRO A 436 -26.31 49.89 -7.09
N LEU A 437 -25.82 49.94 -5.86
CA LEU A 437 -26.15 51.03 -4.95
C LEU A 437 -25.14 52.16 -5.11
N SER A 438 -25.67 53.28 -5.60
CA SER A 438 -25.07 54.60 -5.58
C SER A 438 -25.08 55.17 -4.16
N GLY A 439 -24.02 55.86 -3.76
CA GLY A 439 -23.98 56.58 -2.48
C GLY A 439 -22.58 56.90 -1.99
N SER A 440 -22.20 58.16 -2.09
CA SER A 440 -20.93 58.81 -1.71
C SER A 440 -20.50 58.68 -0.25
N GLY A 441 -19.18 58.61 -0.01
CA GLY A 441 -18.57 58.91 1.29
C GLY A 441 -17.10 58.49 1.40
N ALA A 442 -16.19 59.46 1.32
CA ALA A 442 -14.74 59.26 1.34
C ALA A 442 -14.17 58.87 2.72
N SER A 443 -13.13 58.02 2.75
CA SER A 443 -11.80 58.28 3.33
C SER A 443 -11.08 56.95 3.65
N GLY A 444 -9.79 56.87 3.31
CA GLY A 444 -9.06 55.61 3.16
C GLY A 444 -8.44 55.01 4.43
N ALA A 445 -8.13 53.72 4.31
CA ALA A 445 -7.13 52.98 5.06
C ALA A 445 -6.61 51.82 4.16
N PRO A 446 -5.32 51.47 4.20
CA PRO A 446 -4.76 50.45 3.30
C PRO A 446 -5.27 49.05 3.68
N ALA A 447 -5.60 48.26 2.66
CA ALA A 447 -6.01 46.87 2.79
C ALA A 447 -4.92 46.03 3.50
N SER A 448 -5.23 45.53 4.69
CA SER A 448 -4.44 44.53 5.39
C SER A 448 -4.45 43.22 4.61
N GLN A 449 -3.26 42.68 4.34
CA GLN A 449 -3.06 41.34 3.76
C GLN A 449 -3.79 40.27 4.59
N PRO A 450 -4.33 39.22 3.96
CA PRO A 450 -4.96 38.11 4.69
C PRO A 450 -3.92 37.44 5.60
N GLN A 451 -4.20 37.47 6.91
CA GLN A 451 -3.40 36.78 7.91
C GLN A 451 -3.54 35.27 7.70
N VAL A 452 -2.43 34.65 7.31
CA VAL A 452 -2.25 33.20 7.26
C VAL A 452 -2.44 32.64 8.68
N LEU A 453 -3.19 31.55 8.87
CA LEU A 453 -3.38 30.93 10.20
C LEU A 453 -2.02 30.50 10.81
N PRO A 454 -1.85 30.52 12.15
CA PRO A 454 -0.54 30.26 12.78
C PRO A 454 0.16 28.97 12.34
N GLY A 455 -0.58 27.88 12.10
CA GLY A 455 -0.03 26.61 11.58
C GLY A 455 0.47 26.66 10.13
N LEU A 456 0.01 27.63 9.33
CA LEU A 456 0.48 27.89 7.96
C LEU A 456 1.60 28.95 7.93
N GLN A 457 1.79 29.73 9.00
CA GLN A 457 2.83 30.77 9.08
C GLN A 457 4.24 30.19 9.35
N ASP A 458 4.35 29.14 10.17
CA ASP A 458 5.60 28.41 10.36
C ASP A 458 6.05 27.70 9.07
N LEU A 459 5.09 27.37 8.20
CA LEU A 459 5.29 26.80 6.86
C LEU A 459 5.85 27.82 5.85
N ALA A 460 5.41 29.08 5.92
CA ALA A 460 5.76 30.12 4.96
C ALA A 460 7.14 30.77 5.20
N LYS A 461 7.64 30.78 6.44
CA LYS A 461 8.89 31.46 6.82
C LYS A 461 10.19 30.76 6.37
N ALA A 462 10.13 29.51 5.91
CA ALA A 462 11.31 28.71 5.56
C ALA A 462 11.77 28.85 4.09
N MET A 463 11.14 29.69 3.26
CA MET A 463 11.26 29.62 1.79
C MET A 463 11.79 30.90 1.11
N LYS A 464 13.07 30.90 0.73
CA LYS A 464 13.67 31.64 -0.42
C LYS A 464 14.78 30.75 -0.98
N THR A 465 14.85 30.38 -2.27
CA THR A 465 15.34 31.10 -3.48
C THR A 465 15.22 30.14 -4.72
N PRO A 466 15.54 30.55 -5.98
CA PRO A 466 14.75 30.21 -7.19
C PRO A 466 15.22 29.02 -8.07
N ASP A 467 14.34 28.72 -9.03
CA ASP A 467 14.28 27.64 -10.04
C ASP A 467 15.50 27.46 -10.96
N ASN A 468 15.69 26.22 -11.43
CA ASN A 468 16.28 25.91 -12.74
C ASN A 468 15.72 24.60 -13.32
N GLN A 469 15.19 24.69 -14.54
CA GLN A 469 14.62 23.58 -15.32
C GLN A 469 15.71 22.70 -15.95
N ILE A 470 15.52 21.37 -15.97
CA ILE A 470 16.30 20.43 -16.80
C ILE A 470 15.38 19.42 -17.51
N ALA A 471 15.60 19.23 -18.81
CA ALA A 471 14.93 18.24 -19.67
C ALA A 471 15.72 16.91 -19.78
N ALA A 472 14.99 15.81 -20.03
CA ALA A 472 15.31 14.44 -19.60
C ALA A 472 16.10 13.55 -20.59
N ALA A 473 17.19 12.95 -20.08
CA ALA A 473 17.30 11.49 -19.90
C ALA A 473 16.91 11.18 -18.44
N GLN A 474 16.48 9.96 -18.09
CA GLN A 474 16.16 9.63 -16.68
C GLN A 474 17.42 9.84 -15.81
N PRO A 475 17.41 10.81 -14.87
CA PRO A 475 18.62 11.15 -14.14
C PRO A 475 18.92 10.10 -13.05
N ASP A 476 20.19 9.93 -12.68
CA ASP A 476 20.60 9.12 -11.50
C ASP A 476 20.15 9.73 -10.17
N SER A 477 19.61 10.94 -10.23
CA SER A 477 19.01 11.64 -9.11
C SER A 477 17.77 12.44 -9.54
N LEU A 478 16.69 12.34 -8.78
CA LEU A 478 15.48 13.10 -9.00
C LEU A 478 15.33 14.09 -7.85
N THR A 479 15.35 15.38 -8.17
CA THR A 479 15.00 16.41 -7.19
C THR A 479 13.51 16.65 -7.28
N ILE A 480 12.81 16.38 -6.18
CA ILE A 480 11.44 16.83 -6.01
C ILE A 480 11.54 18.34 -5.73
N GLU A 481 11.19 19.16 -6.73
CA GLU A 481 11.31 20.63 -6.69
C GLU A 481 10.29 21.27 -5.73
N SER A 482 10.61 22.46 -5.23
CA SER A 482 9.87 23.17 -4.17
C SER A 482 8.44 23.56 -4.54
N GLY A 483 7.58 23.52 -3.51
CA GLY A 483 6.19 23.99 -3.50
C GLY A 483 5.63 23.98 -2.09
N THR A 484 6.04 23.00 -1.25
CA THR A 484 6.25 23.11 0.21
C THR A 484 6.81 21.82 0.81
N LEU A 485 7.47 21.94 1.97
CA LEU A 485 7.98 20.85 2.83
C LEU A 485 9.06 19.90 2.28
N LEU A 486 9.25 19.76 0.96
CA LEU A 486 10.26 18.85 0.40
C LEU A 486 11.09 19.53 -0.69
N VAL A 487 12.34 19.89 -0.38
CA VAL A 487 13.43 19.76 -1.35
C VAL A 487 14.18 18.51 -0.96
N ARG A 488 14.06 17.46 -1.76
CA ARG A 488 14.82 16.25 -1.56
C ARG A 488 15.31 15.73 -2.89
N THR A 489 16.62 15.55 -2.98
CA THR A 489 17.24 14.81 -4.06
C THR A 489 17.23 13.34 -3.69
N LEU A 490 16.43 12.57 -4.42
CA LEU A 490 16.40 11.12 -4.36
C LEU A 490 17.49 10.59 -5.28
N HIS A 491 18.15 9.51 -4.90
CA HIS A 491 19.18 8.87 -5.71
C HIS A 491 18.74 7.47 -6.11
N ARG A 492 19.01 7.09 -7.35
CA ARG A 492 18.75 5.75 -7.87
C ARG A 492 19.41 4.70 -6.97
N GLY A 493 18.65 3.68 -6.59
CA GLY A 493 19.10 2.58 -5.73
C GLY A 493 19.31 2.92 -4.26
N ALA A 494 18.98 4.14 -3.83
CA ALA A 494 19.09 4.53 -2.43
C ALA A 494 17.80 4.21 -1.67
N TYR A 495 17.92 3.45 -0.59
CA TYR A 495 16.80 3.02 0.23
C TYR A 495 17.00 3.35 1.71
N GLU A 496 15.89 3.47 2.42
CA GLU A 496 15.85 3.66 3.86
C GLU A 496 16.47 2.47 4.62
N ALA A 497 17.49 2.75 5.43
CA ALA A 497 18.01 1.81 6.41
C ALA A 497 17.17 1.88 7.70
N ARG A 498 16.15 1.03 7.76
CA ARG A 498 15.22 0.98 8.90
C ARG A 498 15.87 0.49 10.17
N VAL A 499 15.38 1.00 11.31
CA VAL A 499 15.65 0.39 12.62
C VAL A 499 15.12 -1.04 12.66
N LEU A 500 15.94 -1.97 13.14
CA LEU A 500 15.72 -3.42 13.02
C LEU A 500 14.94 -4.06 14.19
N GLN A 501 14.26 -3.28 15.02
CA GLN A 501 13.38 -3.84 16.06
C GLN A 501 12.26 -4.66 15.39
N GLY A 502 12.07 -5.91 15.80
CA GLY A 502 11.12 -6.87 15.23
C GLY A 502 11.54 -7.48 13.90
N ILE A 503 12.78 -7.29 13.44
CA ILE A 503 13.24 -7.70 12.10
C ILE A 503 13.04 -9.19 11.80
N TRP A 504 13.07 -10.03 12.85
CA TRP A 504 12.88 -11.47 12.70
C TRP A 504 11.56 -11.79 11.98
N ALA A 505 10.48 -11.07 12.29
CA ALA A 505 9.15 -11.34 11.73
C ALA A 505 8.92 -10.77 10.31
N ALA A 506 9.94 -10.18 9.69
CA ALA A 506 9.78 -9.38 8.47
C ALA A 506 10.25 -10.04 7.17
N ALA A 507 10.63 -11.32 7.20
CA ALA A 507 11.09 -12.06 6.02
C ALA A 507 10.02 -12.09 4.90
N PRO A 508 10.38 -12.16 3.61
CA PRO A 508 11.73 -12.03 3.06
C PRO A 508 12.34 -10.62 3.27
N TYR A 509 13.65 -10.52 3.07
CA TYR A 509 14.46 -9.34 3.30
C TYR A 509 14.83 -8.61 2.01
N LEU A 510 15.41 -7.41 2.16
CA LEU A 510 15.52 -6.34 1.15
C LEU A 510 14.17 -5.70 0.77
N HIS A 511 14.21 -4.55 0.11
CA HIS A 511 12.99 -3.78 -0.22
C HIS A 511 12.07 -4.51 -1.21
N ASN A 512 12.63 -5.34 -2.09
CA ASN A 512 11.91 -6.16 -3.07
C ASN A 512 11.68 -7.60 -2.59
N GLY A 513 12.03 -7.91 -1.34
CA GLY A 513 11.86 -9.23 -0.74
C GLY A 513 12.67 -10.34 -1.40
N SER A 514 13.81 -10.06 -2.04
CA SER A 514 14.58 -11.03 -2.84
C SER A 514 15.48 -11.98 -2.04
N VAL A 515 15.51 -11.89 -0.70
CA VAL A 515 16.35 -12.74 0.17
C VAL A 515 15.50 -13.44 1.24
N PRO A 516 15.48 -14.79 1.32
CA PRO A 516 14.51 -15.53 2.15
C PRO A 516 14.75 -15.46 3.66
N THR A 517 16.00 -15.37 4.11
CA THR A 517 16.40 -15.44 5.53
C THR A 517 17.48 -14.41 5.86
N LEU A 518 17.63 -14.02 7.14
CA LEU A 518 18.75 -13.16 7.55
C LEU A 518 20.09 -13.88 7.39
N ALA A 519 20.13 -15.19 7.61
CA ALA A 519 21.33 -16.00 7.36
C ALA A 519 21.76 -15.92 5.88
N GLU A 520 20.79 -15.94 4.95
CA GLU A 520 21.07 -15.77 3.52
C GLU A 520 21.55 -14.36 3.19
N LEU A 521 21.03 -13.33 3.86
CA LEU A 521 21.46 -11.94 3.69
C LEU A 521 22.94 -11.74 4.08
N LEU A 522 23.43 -12.50 5.06
CA LEU A 522 24.83 -12.50 5.52
C LEU A 522 25.78 -13.31 4.62
N LYS A 523 25.32 -13.79 3.47
CA LYS A 523 26.19 -14.33 2.40
C LYS A 523 26.51 -13.22 1.39
N PRO A 524 27.70 -13.26 0.76
CA PRO A 524 27.97 -12.43 -0.41
C PRO A 524 26.85 -12.60 -1.44
N SER A 525 26.39 -11.51 -2.08
CA SER A 525 25.22 -11.57 -2.98
C SER A 525 25.35 -12.60 -4.11
N ALA A 526 26.57 -12.79 -4.61
CA ALA A 526 26.90 -13.81 -5.61
C ALA A 526 26.66 -15.26 -5.13
N GLN A 527 26.68 -15.50 -3.82
CA GLN A 527 26.47 -16.82 -3.20
C GLN A 527 25.04 -17.03 -2.67
N ARG A 528 24.18 -15.99 -2.72
CA ARG A 528 22.79 -16.10 -2.30
C ARG A 528 22.01 -17.00 -3.26
N THR A 529 20.95 -17.65 -2.77
CA THR A 529 20.07 -18.49 -3.60
C THR A 529 19.50 -17.72 -4.80
N SER A 530 19.33 -18.38 -5.93
CA SER A 530 18.71 -17.82 -7.15
C SER A 530 17.20 -18.04 -7.22
N LYS A 531 16.64 -18.86 -6.32
CA LYS A 531 15.20 -19.08 -6.18
C LYS A 531 14.83 -19.61 -4.80
N PHE A 532 13.62 -19.33 -4.33
CA PHE A 532 13.11 -19.89 -3.08
C PHE A 532 11.58 -19.90 -3.05
N SER A 533 11.01 -20.83 -2.29
CA SER A 533 9.56 -20.94 -2.11
C SER A 533 9.06 -19.95 -1.07
N LEU A 534 7.87 -19.41 -1.28
CA LEU A 534 7.19 -18.52 -0.33
C LEU A 534 6.04 -19.25 0.34
N GLY A 535 5.85 -19.00 1.63
CA GLY A 535 4.76 -19.58 2.41
C GLY A 535 4.92 -19.27 3.90
N ALA A 536 4.00 -19.81 4.71
CA ALA A 536 3.95 -19.52 6.14
C ALA A 536 5.07 -20.19 6.95
N LYS A 537 5.65 -21.31 6.47
CA LYS A 537 6.65 -22.07 7.23
C LYS A 537 7.88 -21.24 7.49
N TYR A 538 8.28 -21.19 8.75
CA TYR A 538 9.29 -20.27 9.23
C TYR A 538 10.48 -21.03 9.85
N ASP A 539 11.68 -20.62 9.49
CA ASP A 539 12.93 -21.15 10.00
C ASP A 539 13.45 -20.26 11.14
N ILE A 540 13.39 -20.77 12.36
CA ILE A 540 13.83 -20.07 13.57
C ILE A 540 15.35 -20.01 13.73
N GLU A 541 16.10 -20.90 13.05
CA GLU A 541 17.56 -20.93 13.09
C GLU A 541 18.12 -19.86 12.15
N ASN A 542 17.67 -19.88 10.90
CA ASN A 542 18.15 -18.95 9.86
C ASN A 542 17.40 -17.61 9.84
N ILE A 543 16.31 -17.50 10.59
CA ILE A 543 15.46 -16.31 10.74
C ILE A 543 14.87 -15.91 9.39
N GLY A 544 13.83 -16.62 8.96
CA GLY A 544 13.05 -16.25 7.79
C GLY A 544 12.21 -17.39 7.23
N LEU A 545 12.04 -17.42 5.92
CA LEU A 545 11.27 -18.49 5.26
C LEU A 545 11.99 -19.84 5.36
N ALA A 546 11.26 -20.88 5.75
CA ALA A 546 11.76 -22.25 5.66
C ALA A 546 11.99 -22.64 4.19
N ALA A 547 13.00 -23.46 3.94
CA ALA A 547 13.36 -23.91 2.59
C ALA A 547 12.23 -24.70 1.90
N THR A 548 11.41 -25.42 2.68
CA THR A 548 10.25 -26.17 2.20
C THR A 548 8.96 -25.45 2.61
N GLN A 549 8.04 -25.29 1.66
CA GLN A 549 6.74 -24.64 1.82
C GLN A 549 5.63 -25.52 1.22
N ASP A 550 4.37 -25.28 1.59
CA ASP A 550 3.20 -26.04 1.10
C ASP A 550 2.51 -25.41 -0.13
N GLY A 551 3.11 -24.35 -0.70
CA GLY A 551 2.58 -23.60 -1.84
C GLY A 551 3.34 -23.84 -3.16
N PRO A 552 2.82 -23.34 -4.29
CA PRO A 552 3.42 -23.55 -5.60
C PRO A 552 4.78 -22.84 -5.77
N ASP A 553 5.41 -23.13 -6.92
CA ASP A 553 6.82 -22.99 -7.29
C ASP A 553 7.66 -21.86 -6.68
N ALA A 554 8.95 -22.17 -6.54
CA ALA A 554 9.99 -21.25 -6.09
C ALA A 554 10.07 -20.00 -6.98
N ARG A 555 10.03 -18.82 -6.36
CA ARG A 555 10.19 -17.54 -7.05
C ARG A 555 11.65 -17.36 -7.48
N PRO A 556 11.93 -17.15 -8.78
CA PRO A 556 13.27 -16.79 -9.23
C PRO A 556 13.62 -15.36 -8.80
N VAL A 557 14.90 -15.12 -8.55
CA VAL A 557 15.48 -13.79 -8.34
C VAL A 557 16.64 -13.62 -9.31
N THR A 558 16.94 -12.37 -9.68
CA THR A 558 18.02 -12.04 -10.62
C THR A 558 19.33 -11.78 -9.88
N ASP A 559 20.43 -11.89 -10.62
CA ASP A 559 21.77 -11.62 -10.12
C ASP A 559 22.16 -10.14 -10.30
N CYS A 560 23.45 -9.82 -10.10
CA CYS A 560 23.93 -8.45 -10.12
C CYS A 560 24.20 -7.91 -11.53
N ASN A 561 24.06 -8.77 -12.56
CA ASN A 561 24.13 -8.34 -13.94
C ASN A 561 22.81 -7.66 -14.37
N ASP A 562 21.73 -7.84 -13.61
CA ASP A 562 20.42 -7.23 -13.85
C ASP A 562 19.89 -6.52 -12.58
N LEU A 563 20.62 -5.48 -12.17
CA LEU A 563 20.33 -4.69 -10.96
C LEU A 563 19.00 -3.89 -11.07
N ASN A 564 18.41 -3.73 -12.25
CA ASN A 564 17.17 -2.95 -12.44
C ASN A 564 15.95 -3.83 -12.75
N SER A 565 16.02 -5.13 -12.45
CA SER A 565 14.96 -6.10 -12.76
C SER A 565 13.71 -6.04 -11.87
N GLY A 566 13.74 -5.31 -10.75
CA GLY A 566 12.74 -5.39 -9.69
C GLY A 566 12.84 -6.66 -8.82
N ASN A 567 13.76 -7.57 -9.15
CA ASN A 567 13.93 -8.86 -8.49
C ASN A 567 15.38 -9.16 -8.09
N SER A 568 16.28 -8.18 -8.17
CA SER A 568 17.70 -8.39 -7.87
C SER A 568 17.92 -8.71 -6.40
N LYS A 569 18.73 -9.73 -6.15
CA LYS A 569 19.20 -10.14 -4.81
C LYS A 569 20.47 -9.43 -4.35
N CYS A 570 20.92 -8.43 -5.11
CA CYS A 570 22.23 -7.82 -4.95
C CYS A 570 22.29 -6.75 -3.87
N GLY A 571 23.51 -6.33 -3.59
CA GLY A 571 23.80 -5.30 -2.60
C GLY A 571 23.69 -5.77 -1.17
N HIS A 572 23.82 -4.81 -0.26
CA HIS A 572 23.87 -5.05 1.18
C HIS A 572 24.95 -6.10 1.52
N GLU A 573 26.20 -5.82 1.15
CA GLU A 573 27.37 -6.68 1.40
C GLU A 573 27.92 -6.55 2.84
N PHE A 574 27.20 -5.85 3.72
CA PHE A 574 27.59 -5.66 5.12
C PHE A 574 27.43 -6.97 5.91
N GLY A 575 28.44 -7.30 6.73
CA GLY A 575 28.45 -8.51 7.54
C GLY A 575 28.76 -9.80 6.76
N THR A 576 28.97 -9.75 5.43
CA THR A 576 29.20 -10.96 4.62
C THR A 576 30.58 -11.58 4.84
N SER A 577 31.55 -10.77 5.26
CA SER A 577 32.92 -11.19 5.60
C SER A 577 33.10 -11.66 7.05
N LEU A 578 32.05 -11.61 7.88
CA LEU A 578 32.09 -12.13 9.24
C LEU A 578 32.38 -13.64 9.24
N SER A 579 33.01 -14.13 10.30
CA SER A 579 33.18 -15.57 10.51
C SER A 579 31.82 -16.25 10.72
N ASP A 580 31.72 -17.56 10.50
CA ASP A 580 30.47 -18.29 10.72
C ASP A 580 29.99 -18.20 12.19
N GLY A 581 30.92 -18.18 13.14
CA GLY A 581 30.63 -17.95 14.56
C GLY A 581 30.04 -16.56 14.82
N ASP A 582 30.63 -15.53 14.23
CA ASP A 582 30.14 -14.15 14.35
C ASP A 582 28.78 -13.96 13.68
N LYS A 583 28.54 -14.59 12.52
CA LYS A 583 27.23 -14.58 11.87
C LYS A 583 26.17 -15.23 12.75
N LYS A 584 26.48 -16.38 13.35
CA LYS A 584 25.58 -17.06 14.29
C LYS A 584 25.28 -16.20 15.53
N ALA A 585 26.30 -15.55 16.10
CA ALA A 585 26.12 -14.63 17.22
C ALA A 585 25.24 -13.43 16.83
N LEU A 586 25.51 -12.80 15.67
CA LEU A 586 24.71 -11.69 15.15
C LEU A 586 23.25 -12.08 14.95
N LEU A 587 22.98 -13.23 14.31
CA LEU A 587 21.62 -13.74 14.14
C LEU A 587 20.92 -13.92 15.50
N GLU A 588 21.61 -14.46 16.50
CA GLU A 588 21.06 -14.62 17.84
C GLU A 588 20.66 -13.28 18.49
N TYR A 589 21.45 -12.22 18.25
CA TYR A 589 21.09 -10.88 18.70
C TYR A 589 19.90 -10.28 17.93
N LEU A 590 19.83 -10.47 16.60
CA LEU A 590 18.73 -9.99 15.77
C LEU A 590 17.38 -10.60 16.13
N LYS A 591 17.35 -11.80 16.75
CA LYS A 591 16.13 -12.37 17.35
C LYS A 591 15.60 -11.51 18.51
N THR A 592 16.45 -10.76 19.19
CA THR A 592 16.07 -10.00 20.41
C THR A 592 15.71 -8.54 20.14
N LEU A 593 15.93 -8.07 18.91
CA LEU A 593 15.44 -6.78 18.42
C LEU A 593 13.96 -6.94 18.05
#